data_AF-A0A972LGF7-F1
#
_entry.id   AF-A0A972LGF7-F1
#
_cell.length_a   1.000
_cell.length_b   1.000
_cell.length_c   1.000
_cell.angle_alpha   90.00
_cell.angle_beta   90.00
_cell.angle_gamma   90.00
#
_symmetry.space_group_name_H-M   'P 1'
#
loop_
_entity.id
_entity.type
_entity.pdbx_description
1 polymer ?
#
loop_
_entity_poly.entity_id
_entity_poly.type
_entity_poly.pdbx_seq_one_letter_code
_entity_poly.pdbx_strand_id
1 'polypeptide(L)'
;MSTMDFKLYGLCIERLKYQIRLAEERVRKSPHSFNSRVVLEGYQTSDVEEIVDLLELYDIDRKDRVSLISKLQELAENASLLVRRGIEFDFDNEGNLCLYLKLNAGS
;
A
#
# COMPACT_ATOMS: atom_id res chain seq x y z
N MET A 1 16.28 21.82 -8.05
CA MET A 1 16.47 20.51 -7.41
C MET A 1 15.46 19.57 -8.05
N SER A 2 15.91 18.63 -8.88
CA SER A 2 14.99 17.61 -9.44
C SER A 2 14.55 16.71 -8.30
N THR A 3 13.27 16.75 -7.95
CA THR A 3 12.62 15.68 -7.21
C THR A 3 12.63 14.46 -8.13
N MET A 4 13.59 13.55 -7.93
CA MET A 4 13.52 12.24 -8.57
C MET A 4 12.30 11.52 -7.98
N ASP A 5 11.25 11.38 -8.79
CA ASP A 5 10.10 10.54 -8.47
C ASP A 5 10.56 9.09 -8.41
N PHE A 6 10.89 8.63 -7.20
CA PHE A 6 11.22 7.23 -6.98
C PHE A 6 9.94 6.41 -7.10
N LYS A 7 9.92 5.47 -8.06
CA LYS A 7 8.87 4.47 -8.20
C LYS A 7 9.40 3.11 -7.76
N LEU A 8 8.63 2.42 -6.94
CA LEU A 8 8.90 1.05 -6.52
C LEU A 8 7.75 0.19 -7.05
N TYR A 9 7.98 -0.59 -8.12
CA TYR A 9 6.96 -1.45 -8.74
C TYR A 9 5.59 -0.75 -8.87
N GLY A 10 5.52 0.29 -9.70
CA GLY A 10 4.31 1.12 -9.87
C GLY A 10 4.01 2.11 -8.74
N LEU A 11 4.52 1.93 -7.51
CA LEU A 11 4.27 2.85 -6.40
C LEU A 11 5.14 4.10 -6.47
N CYS A 12 4.53 5.25 -6.73
CA CYS A 12 5.20 6.55 -6.59
C CYS A 12 5.34 6.93 -5.11
N ILE A 13 6.58 7.02 -4.61
CA ILE A 13 6.85 7.28 -3.19
C ILE A 13 6.37 8.67 -2.75
N GLU A 14 6.51 9.69 -3.60
CA GLU A 14 6.02 11.04 -3.25
C GLU A 14 4.50 11.08 -3.14
N ARG A 15 3.79 10.36 -4.03
CA ARG A 15 2.34 10.17 -3.93
C ARG A 15 1.99 9.43 -2.64
N LEU A 16 2.72 8.37 -2.29
CA LEU A 16 2.50 7.62 -1.06
C LEU A 16 2.67 8.51 0.19
N LYS A 17 3.75 9.29 0.27
CA LYS A 17 3.97 10.26 1.36
C LYS A 17 2.82 11.25 1.48
N TYR A 18 2.30 11.73 0.35
CA TYR A 18 1.15 12.62 0.33
C TYR A 18 -0.12 11.94 0.87
N GLN A 19 -0.41 10.70 0.44
CA GLN A 19 -1.56 9.94 0.95
C GLN A 19 -1.45 9.65 2.44
N ILE A 20 -0.26 9.33 2.94
CA ILE A 20 0.01 9.14 4.38
C ILE A 20 -0.34 10.41 5.16
N ARG A 21 0.12 11.58 4.71
CA ARG A 21 -0.20 12.86 5.37
C ARG A 21 -1.72 13.09 5.45
N LEU A 22 -2.44 12.88 4.34
CA LEU A 22 -3.90 13.01 4.32
C LEU A 22 -4.57 12.00 5.27
N ALA A 23 -4.08 10.77 5.32
CA ALA A 23 -4.60 9.75 6.21
C ALA A 23 -4.37 10.09 7.69
N GLU A 24 -3.17 10.56 8.06
CA GLU A 24 -2.85 11.03 9.41
C GLU A 24 -3.73 12.23 9.82
N GLU A 25 -4.04 13.14 8.89
CA GLU A 25 -4.98 14.25 9.15
C GLU A 25 -6.42 13.76 9.39
N ARG A 26 -6.90 12.77 8.62
CA ARG A 26 -8.20 12.14 8.83
C ARG A 26 -8.28 11.47 10.21
N VAL A 27 -7.23 10.72 10.58
CA VAL A 27 -7.13 10.08 11.91
C VAL A 27 -7.12 11.12 13.03
N ARG A 28 -6.40 12.24 12.87
CA ARG A 28 -6.38 13.32 13.86
C ARG A 28 -7.75 13.97 14.07
N LYS A 29 -8.54 14.11 13.00
CA LYS A 29 -9.90 14.69 13.05
C LYS A 29 -10.93 13.71 13.65
N SER A 30 -10.74 12.41 13.43
CA SER A 30 -11.68 11.36 13.85
C SER A 30 -10.94 10.14 14.43
N PRO A 31 -10.32 10.25 15.61
CA PRO A 31 -9.43 9.22 16.15
C PRO A 31 -10.13 7.91 16.52
N HIS A 32 -11.45 7.90 16.73
CA HIS A 32 -12.23 6.71 17.09
C HIS A 32 -12.86 5.98 15.89
N SER A 33 -12.63 6.47 14.67
CA SER A 33 -13.23 5.89 13.47
C SER A 33 -12.37 4.81 12.81
N PHE A 34 -11.18 4.52 13.33
CA PHE A 34 -10.21 3.62 12.69
C PHE A 34 -9.71 2.58 13.71
N ASN A 35 -9.85 1.30 13.37
CA ASN A 35 -9.62 0.19 14.30
C ASN A 35 -8.14 -0.21 14.46
N SER A 36 -7.30 0.00 13.44
CA SER A 36 -5.86 -0.38 13.44
C SER A 36 -5.11 0.02 12.17
N ARG A 37 -5.85 0.32 11.10
CA ARG A 37 -5.32 0.72 9.80
C ARG A 37 -6.24 1.70 9.11
N VAL A 38 -5.72 2.44 8.14
CA VAL A 38 -6.48 3.37 7.31
C VAL A 38 -6.11 3.19 5.84
N VAL A 39 -7.12 3.18 4.97
CA VAL A 39 -6.93 3.05 3.51
C VAL A 39 -6.23 4.29 2.97
N LEU A 40 -5.13 4.07 2.25
CA LEU A 40 -4.42 5.08 1.46
C LEU A 40 -4.90 5.09 0.02
N GLU A 41 -5.02 3.90 -0.57
CA GLU A 41 -5.43 3.69 -1.96
C GLU A 41 -6.13 2.34 -2.10
N GLY A 42 -7.09 2.24 -3.02
CA GLY A 42 -7.78 1.00 -3.36
C GLY A 42 -7.74 0.78 -4.86
N TYR A 43 -7.47 -0.46 -5.26
CA TYR A 43 -7.50 -0.95 -6.62
C TYR A 43 -8.72 -1.86 -6.72
N GLN A 44 -9.69 -1.49 -7.57
CA GLN A 44 -10.98 -2.18 -7.69
C GLN A 44 -10.86 -3.51 -8.44
N THR A 45 -9.99 -4.39 -7.97
CA THR A 45 -9.79 -5.70 -8.55
C THR A 45 -9.31 -6.69 -7.50
N SER A 46 -9.73 -7.94 -7.68
CA SER A 46 -9.27 -9.12 -6.96
C SER A 46 -8.46 -10.07 -7.87
N ASP A 47 -8.37 -9.73 -9.15
CA ASP A 47 -7.75 -10.55 -10.17
C ASP A 47 -6.22 -10.44 -10.09
N VAL A 48 -5.56 -11.60 -10.03
CA VAL A 48 -4.10 -11.67 -9.86
C VAL A 48 -3.37 -11.07 -11.05
N GLU A 49 -3.83 -11.31 -12.28
CA GLU A 49 -3.18 -10.79 -13.48
C GLU A 49 -3.33 -9.28 -13.56
N GLU A 50 -4.53 -8.77 -13.29
CA GLU A 50 -4.76 -7.32 -13.26
C GLU A 50 -3.91 -6.64 -12.18
N ILE A 51 -3.78 -7.23 -10.99
CA ILE A 51 -2.93 -6.69 -9.93
C ILE A 51 -1.46 -6.66 -10.35
N VAL A 52 -0.96 -7.75 -10.96
CA VAL A 52 0.41 -7.83 -11.46
C VAL A 52 0.68 -6.74 -12.50
N ASP A 53 -0.27 -6.52 -13.40
CA ASP A 53 -0.15 -5.51 -14.45
C ASP A 53 -0.26 -4.08 -13.88
N LEU A 54 -1.21 -3.83 -12.97
CA LEU A 54 -1.39 -2.52 -12.30
C LEU A 54 -0.18 -2.07 -11.49
N LEU A 55 0.47 -3.02 -10.82
CA LEU A 55 1.66 -2.76 -10.01
C LEU A 55 2.97 -3.03 -10.77
N GLU A 56 2.90 -3.35 -12.07
CA GLU A 56 4.07 -3.58 -12.92
C GLU A 56 5.05 -4.60 -12.30
N LEU A 57 4.52 -5.68 -11.71
CA LEU A 57 5.27 -6.70 -10.95
C LEU A 57 5.84 -7.80 -11.86
N TYR A 58 6.74 -7.43 -12.77
CA TYR A 58 7.26 -8.34 -13.80
C TYR A 58 8.19 -9.47 -13.29
N ASP A 59 8.60 -9.44 -12.02
CA ASP A 59 9.52 -10.41 -11.41
C ASP A 59 8.79 -11.55 -10.66
N ILE A 60 7.48 -11.66 -10.82
CA ILE A 60 6.71 -12.76 -10.26
C ILE A 60 6.79 -13.98 -11.20
N ASP A 61 7.52 -15.02 -10.79
CA ASP A 61 7.72 -16.27 -11.54
C ASP A 61 6.41 -17.02 -11.84
N ARG A 62 5.42 -16.92 -10.95
CA ARG A 62 4.11 -17.56 -11.09
C ARG A 62 3.01 -16.58 -10.77
N LYS A 63 2.11 -16.33 -11.73
CA LYS A 63 0.92 -15.49 -11.55
C LYS A 63 -0.17 -16.24 -10.75
N ASP A 64 0.20 -16.71 -9.56
CA ASP A 64 -0.73 -17.28 -8.59
C ASP A 64 -0.83 -16.40 -7.34
N ARG A 65 -1.87 -16.62 -6.55
CA ARG A 65 -2.19 -15.77 -5.40
C ARG A 65 -1.10 -15.80 -4.33
N VAL A 66 -0.39 -16.91 -4.18
CA VAL A 66 0.64 -17.07 -3.14
C VAL A 66 1.87 -16.24 -3.50
N SER A 67 2.35 -16.37 -4.73
CA SER A 67 3.46 -15.58 -5.25
C SER A 67 3.14 -14.09 -5.26
N LEU A 68 1.92 -13.70 -5.64
CA LEU A 68 1.47 -12.31 -5.58
C LEU A 68 1.50 -11.76 -4.15
N ILE A 69 0.90 -12.47 -3.18
CA ILE A 69 0.86 -12.01 -1.78
C ILE A 69 2.28 -11.84 -1.23
N SER A 70 3.18 -12.79 -1.51
CA SER A 70 4.58 -12.69 -1.09
C SER A 70 5.26 -11.44 -1.67
N LYS A 71 5.02 -11.12 -2.95
CA LYS A 71 5.60 -9.93 -3.58
C LYS A 71 4.99 -8.64 -3.05
N LEU A 72 3.68 -8.61 -2.82
CA LEU A 72 2.99 -7.48 -2.19
C LEU A 72 3.52 -7.22 -0.77
N GLN A 73 3.82 -8.26 -0.01
CA GLN A 73 4.46 -8.13 1.31
C GLN A 73 5.85 -7.51 1.21
N GLU A 74 6.70 -8.02 0.32
CA GLU A 74 8.03 -7.44 0.07
C GLU A 74 7.93 -5.96 -0.35
N LEU A 75 7.00 -5.65 -1.25
CA LEU A 75 6.72 -4.29 -1.71
C LEU A 75 6.30 -3.38 -0.57
N ALA A 76 5.38 -3.85 0.28
CA ALA A 76 4.93 -3.12 1.47
C ALA A 76 6.06 -2.90 2.48
N GLU A 77 6.92 -3.88 2.72
CA GLU A 77 8.08 -3.76 3.61
C GLU A 77 9.08 -2.72 3.09
N ASN A 78 9.43 -2.78 1.81
CA ASN A 78 10.31 -1.81 1.17
C ASN A 78 9.71 -0.39 1.20
N ALA A 79 8.43 -0.24 0.86
CA ALA A 79 7.73 1.03 0.96
C ALA A 79 7.73 1.55 2.41
N SER A 80 7.48 0.68 3.38
CA SER A 80 7.48 1.01 4.80
C SER A 80 8.81 1.59 5.27
N LEU A 81 9.92 0.99 4.83
CA LEU A 81 11.27 1.48 5.12
C LEU A 81 11.52 2.87 4.51
N LEU A 82 11.12 3.05 3.24
CA LEU A 82 11.31 4.31 2.51
C LEU A 82 10.51 5.47 3.12
N VAL A 83 9.27 5.22 3.57
CA VAL A 83 8.40 6.24 4.16
C VAL A 83 8.45 6.30 5.69
N ARG A 84 9.19 5.39 6.34
CA ARG A 84 9.28 5.25 7.80
C ARG A 84 7.91 5.18 8.49
N ARG A 85 7.01 4.39 7.90
CA ARG A 85 5.64 4.14 8.37
C ARG A 85 5.27 2.70 8.04
N GLY A 86 4.41 2.08 8.83
CA GLY A 86 3.92 0.73 8.51
C GLY A 86 2.95 0.79 7.35
N ILE A 87 3.33 0.25 6.21
CA ILE A 87 2.52 0.10 5.00
C ILE A 87 2.17 -1.38 4.85
N GLU A 88 0.95 -1.67 4.42
CA GLU A 88 0.55 -3.03 4.06
C GLU A 88 -0.36 -3.02 2.84
N PHE A 89 -0.28 -4.10 2.06
CA PHE A 89 -1.31 -4.47 1.12
C PHE A 89 -2.22 -5.52 1.76
N ASP A 90 -3.52 -5.36 1.59
CA ASP A 90 -4.49 -6.37 1.97
C ASP A 90 -5.75 -6.22 1.12
N PHE A 91 -6.58 -7.26 1.09
CA PHE A 91 -7.87 -7.22 0.41
C PHE A 91 -8.93 -6.67 1.38
N ASP A 92 -9.81 -5.80 0.88
CA ASP A 92 -10.99 -5.36 1.63
C ASP A 92 -12.08 -6.46 1.68
N ASN A 93 -13.22 -6.14 2.29
CA ASN A 93 -14.34 -7.08 2.41
C ASN A 93 -15.01 -7.42 1.07
N GLU A 94 -14.77 -6.61 0.04
CA GLU A 94 -15.27 -6.82 -1.32
C GLU A 94 -14.25 -7.58 -2.18
N GLY A 95 -13.07 -7.86 -1.63
CA GLY A 95 -11.98 -8.53 -2.32
C GLY A 95 -11.10 -7.59 -3.15
N ASN A 96 -11.27 -6.28 -3.03
CA ASN A 96 -10.43 -5.30 -3.73
C ASN A 96 -9.08 -5.19 -3.04
N LEU A 97 -8.00 -5.13 -3.81
CA LEU A 97 -6.67 -4.86 -3.27
C LEU A 97 -6.61 -3.42 -2.74
N CYS A 98 -6.17 -3.24 -1.50
CA CYS A 98 -6.01 -1.94 -0.87
C CYS A 98 -4.59 -1.78 -0.30
N LEU A 99 -4.08 -0.56 -0.39
CA LEU A 99 -2.91 -0.10 0.32
C LEU A 99 -3.35 0.58 1.61
N TYR A 100 -2.85 0.10 2.74
CA TYR A 100 -3.17 0.64 4.05
C TYR A 100 -1.94 1.24 4.75
N LEU A 101 -2.20 2.25 5.55
CA LEU A 101 -1.30 2.72 6.59
C LEU A 101 -1.68 2.03 7.90
N LYS A 102 -0.75 1.27 8.47
CA LYS A 102 -0.86 0.74 9.82
C LYS A 102 -0.79 1.89 10.82
N LEU A 103 -1.79 1.98 11.67
CA LEU A 103 -1.79 2.88 12.80
C LEU A 103 -1.06 2.15 13.92
N ASN A 104 0.13 2.61 14.29
CA ASN A 104 0.75 2.12 15.51
C ASN A 104 -0.20 2.48 16.66
N ALA A 105 -0.69 1.47 17.38
CA ALA A 105 -1.19 1.71 18.73
C ALA A 105 -0.06 2.44 19.47
N GLY A 106 -0.35 3.61 20.03
CA GLY A 106 0.66 4.52 20.58
C GLY A 106 1.69 3.76 21.43
N SER A 107 2.97 4.05 21.16
CA SER A 107 4.04 3.75 22.12
C SER A 107 3.94 4.74 23.28
#